data_AF-A0A2Z2DBG0-F1
#
_entry.id   AF-A0A2Z2DBG0-F1
#
_cell.length_a   1.000
_cell.length_b   1.000
_cell.length_c   1.000
_cell.angle_alpha   90.00
_cell.angle_beta   90.00
_cell.angle_gamma   90.00
#
_symmetry.space_group_name_H-M   'P 1'
#
loop_
_entity.id
_entity.type
_entity.pdbx_description
1 polymer ?
#
loop_
_entity_poly.entity_id
_entity_poly.type
_entity_poly.pdbx_seq_one_letter_code
_entity_poly.pdbx_strand_id
1 'polypeptide(L)'
;MKGRQSRYVTGGESFAEIARRPAGTVVILSLNTDLEDALREVSKSLKSAFCRCGRKCQLSAGTSEGPFSGRRQGVATHLFVSVL
;
A
#
# COMPACT_ATOMS: atom_id res chain seq x y z
N MET A 1 16.96 -2.53 12.59
CA MET A 1 16.69 -1.14 12.16
C MET A 1 15.21 -1.06 11.80
N LYS A 2 14.37 -0.36 12.59
CA LYS A 2 12.98 -0.10 12.19
C LYS A 2 13.02 0.73 10.90
N GLY A 3 12.51 0.19 9.80
CA GLY A 3 12.50 0.87 8.52
C GLY A 3 11.84 2.24 8.66
N ARG A 4 12.38 3.24 7.95
CA ARG A 4 11.83 4.60 7.88
C ARG A 4 10.31 4.53 7.70
N GLN A 5 9.57 4.96 8.71
CA GLN A 5 8.11 5.02 8.61
C GLN A 5 7.75 5.97 7.48
N SER A 6 6.92 5.50 6.55
CA SER A 6 6.43 6.34 5.47
C SER A 6 5.51 7.40 6.05
N ARG A 7 5.80 8.69 5.82
CA ARG A 7 4.88 9.78 6.21
C ARG A 7 3.51 9.69 5.52
N TYR A 8 3.42 8.88 4.47
CA TYR A 8 2.23 8.66 3.65
C TYR A 8 1.35 7.50 4.16
N VAL A 9 1.83 6.70 5.13
CA VAL A 9 1.10 5.55 5.68
C VAL A 9 1.05 5.64 7.20
N THR A 10 -0.14 5.50 7.77
CA THR A 10 -0.33 5.35 9.22
C THR A 10 -0.22 3.86 9.59
N GLY A 11 0.44 3.54 10.71
CA GLY A 11 0.59 2.16 11.20
C GLY A 11 1.98 1.53 11.05
N GLY A 12 2.94 2.23 10.45
CA GLY A 12 4.37 1.91 10.58
C GLY A 12 4.85 0.61 9.91
N GLU A 13 4.05 -0.01 9.04
CA GLU A 13 4.48 -1.20 8.30
C GLU A 13 5.60 -0.88 7.28
N SER A 14 6.59 -1.77 7.18
CA SER A 14 7.64 -1.65 6.17
C SER A 14 7.24 -2.29 4.84
N PHE A 15 7.38 -1.55 3.74
CA PHE A 15 7.13 -2.09 2.39
C PHE A 15 8.00 -3.30 2.04
N ALA A 16 9.22 -3.36 2.58
CA ALA A 16 10.11 -4.50 2.38
C ALA A 16 9.63 -5.75 3.14
N GLU A 17 9.01 -5.59 4.31
CA GLU A 17 8.41 -6.69 5.05
C GLU A 17 7.16 -7.21 4.36
N ILE A 18 6.32 -6.31 3.84
CA ILE A 18 5.12 -6.66 3.06
C ILE A 18 5.52 -7.50 1.83
N ALA A 19 6.56 -7.07 1.09
CA ALA A 19 7.04 -7.78 -0.09
C ALA A 19 7.56 -9.21 0.22
N ARG A 20 7.97 -9.49 1.46
CA ARG A 20 8.44 -10.81 1.89
C ARG A 20 7.32 -11.73 2.43
N ARG A 21 6.10 -11.23 2.61
CA ARG A 21 4.98 -12.06 3.10
C ARG A 21 4.61 -13.15 2.09
N PRO A 22 4.02 -14.28 2.51
CA PRO A 22 3.62 -15.35 1.58
C PRO A 22 2.69 -14.88 0.45
N ALA A 23 2.76 -15.53 -0.73
CA ALA A 23 1.77 -15.32 -1.80
C ALA A 23 0.34 -15.56 -1.29
N GLY A 24 -0.62 -14.78 -1.78
CA GLY A 24 -2.00 -14.77 -1.29
C GLY A 24 -2.23 -13.90 -0.06
N THR A 25 -1.19 -13.35 0.57
CA THR A 25 -1.36 -12.39 1.66
C THR A 25 -1.96 -11.09 1.12
N VAL A 26 -2.96 -10.55 1.82
CA VAL A 26 -3.50 -9.21 1.57
C VAL A 26 -3.18 -8.32 2.77
N VAL A 27 -2.61 -7.15 2.49
CA VAL A 27 -2.24 -6.15 3.50
C VAL A 27 -3.02 -4.87 3.24
N ILE A 28 -3.56 -4.27 4.30
CA ILE A 28 -4.31 -3.02 4.22
C ILE A 28 -3.45 -1.91 4.84
N LEU A 29 -3.07 -0.93 4.04
CA LEU A 29 -2.33 0.23 4.48
C LEU A 29 -3.26 1.43 4.60
N SER A 30 -3.29 2.03 5.79
CA SER A 30 -4.01 3.29 6.00
C SER A 30 -3.18 4.44 5.46
N LEU A 31 -3.74 5.22 4.53
CA LEU A 31 -3.07 6.37 3.91
C LEU A 31 -3.25 7.61 4.77
N ASN A 32 -2.24 8.46 4.77
CA ASN A 32 -2.37 9.80 5.35
C ASN A 32 -3.13 10.71 4.39
N THR A 33 -4.39 11.02 4.72
CA THR A 33 -5.30 11.82 3.89
C THR A 33 -4.91 13.28 3.78
N ASP A 34 -4.06 13.79 4.68
CA ASP A 34 -3.57 15.18 4.64
C ASP A 34 -2.51 15.37 3.53
N LEU A 35 -2.11 14.29 2.85
CA LEU A 35 -1.12 14.30 1.79
C LEU A 35 -1.76 13.81 0.48
N GLU A 36 -2.08 14.74 -0.42
CA GLU A 36 -2.75 14.44 -1.71
C GLU A 36 -2.04 13.36 -2.55
N ASP A 37 -0.70 13.30 -2.47
CA ASP A 37 0.11 12.32 -3.20
C ASP A 37 0.33 10.98 -2.49
N ALA A 38 -0.26 10.76 -1.30
CA ALA A 38 0.00 9.58 -0.49
C ALA A 38 -0.23 8.28 -1.25
N LEU A 39 -1.37 8.15 -1.94
CA LEU A 39 -1.69 6.96 -2.72
C LEU A 39 -0.62 6.68 -3.81
N ARG A 40 -0.19 7.72 -4.51
CA ARG A 40 0.78 7.62 -5.61
C ARG A 40 2.16 7.21 -5.10
N GLU A 41 2.65 7.88 -4.06
CA GLU A 41 3.98 7.64 -3.50
C GLU A 41 4.07 6.28 -2.80
N VAL A 42 3.02 5.86 -2.08
CA VAL A 42 2.96 4.54 -1.45
C VAL A 42 2.90 3.45 -2.52
N SER A 43 2.09 3.62 -3.56
CA SER A 43 2.02 2.67 -4.68
C SER A 43 3.37 2.49 -5.39
N LYS A 44 4.09 3.60 -5.63
CA LYS A 44 5.42 3.59 -6.24
C LYS A 44 6.44 2.88 -5.35
N SER A 45 6.43 3.19 -4.06
CA SER A 45 7.35 2.60 -3.07
C SER A 45 7.13 1.10 -2.90
N LEU A 46 5.86 0.66 -2.85
CA LEU A 46 5.50 -0.76 -2.81
C LEU A 46 5.96 -1.49 -4.06
N LYS A 47 5.63 -0.98 -5.26
CA LYS A 47 6.09 -1.59 -6.51
C LYS A 47 7.60 -1.73 -6.56
N SER A 48 8.34 -0.72 -6.08
CA SER A 48 9.80 -0.79 -5.99
C SER A 48 10.27 -1.86 -5.00
N ALA A 49 9.66 -1.97 -3.82
CA ALA A 49 10.01 -2.98 -2.82
C ALA A 49 9.75 -4.41 -3.33
N PHE A 50 8.61 -4.64 -3.98
CA PHE A 50 8.28 -5.93 -4.59
C PHE A 50 9.23 -6.29 -5.73
N CYS A 51 9.54 -5.33 -6.60
CA CYS A 51 10.51 -5.51 -7.68
C CYS A 51 11.90 -5.90 -7.15
N ARG A 52 12.39 -5.24 -6.08
CA ARG A 52 13.65 -5.59 -5.41
C ARG A 52 13.63 -6.99 -4.78
N CYS A 53 12.45 -7.46 -4.37
CA CYS A 53 12.29 -8.82 -3.85
C CYS A 53 12.05 -9.87 -4.95
N GLY A 54 12.04 -9.49 -6.23
CA GLY A 54 11.74 -10.40 -7.34
C GLY A 54 10.27 -10.85 -7.38
N ARG A 55 9.36 -10.06 -6.81
CA ARG A 55 7.96 -10.41 -6.62
C ARG A 55 7.00 -9.44 -7.30
N LYS A 56 5.75 -9.88 -7.44
CA LYS A 56 4.65 -9.07 -7.96
C LYS A 56 3.65 -8.78 -6.85
N CYS A 57 2.98 -7.64 -6.96
CA CYS A 57 1.85 -7.28 -6.13
C CYS A 57 0.70 -6.77 -6.99
N GLN A 58 -0.51 -6.96 -6.51
CA GLN A 58 -1.69 -6.26 -7.00
C GLN A 58 -2.06 -5.18 -5.99
N LEU A 59 -2.34 -3.98 -6.48
CA LEU A 59 -2.72 -2.83 -5.66
C LEU A 59 -4.17 -2.46 -5.98
N SER A 60 -4.97 -2.25 -4.93
CA SER A 60 -6.32 -1.71 -5.04
C SER A 60 -6.51 -0.60 -4.00
N ALA A 61 -7.00 0.56 -4.41
CA ALA A 61 -7.30 1.66 -3.48
C ALA A 61 -8.71 1.47 -2.90
N GLY A 62 -9.00 1.97 -1.70
CA GLY A 62 -10.32 1.82 -1.08
C GLY A 62 -10.55 2.77 0.10
N THR A 63 -11.72 2.63 0.73
CA THR A 63 -12.04 3.24 2.02
C THR A 63 -11.90 2.22 3.16
N SER A 64 -12.21 2.64 4.39
CA SER A 64 -12.39 1.74 5.53
C SER A 64 -13.50 0.71 5.33
N GLU A 65 -14.43 0.95 4.39
CA GLU A 65 -15.55 0.04 4.10
C GLU A 65 -15.17 -1.02 3.05
N GLY A 66 -14.06 -0.85 2.33
CA GLY A 66 -13.56 -1.83 1.37
C GLY A 66 -12.85 -1.24 0.15
N PRO A 67 -12.37 -2.10 -0.77
CA PRO A 67 -11.72 -1.68 -2.00
C PRO A 67 -12.68 -0.95 -2.95
N PHE A 68 -12.21 0.13 -3.55
CA PHE A 68 -12.90 0.85 -4.62
C PHE A 68 -12.75 0.11 -5.94
N SER A 69 -13.88 -0.15 -6.61
CA SER A 69 -13.93 -0.72 -7.96
C SER A 69 -14.01 0.34 -9.06
N GLY A 70 -14.23 1.63 -8.73
CA GLY A 70 -14.47 2.71 -9.69
C GLY A 70 -13.45 3.86 -9.62
N ARG A 71 -13.18 4.50 -10.77
CA ARG A 71 -12.17 5.57 -10.95
C ARG A 71 -12.47 6.92 -10.25
N ARG A 72 -13.64 7.11 -9.61
CA ARG A 72 -14.18 8.46 -9.35
C ARG A 72 -14.93 8.68 -8.02
N GLN A 73 -14.87 7.77 -7.06
CA GLN A 73 -15.52 8.02 -5.76
C GLN A 73 -14.47 8.31 -4.69
N GLY A 74 -14.40 9.58 -4.25
CA GLY A 74 -13.72 10.01 -3.03
C GLY A 74 -12.19 9.92 -3.00
N VAL A 75 -11.62 10.44 -1.90
CA VAL A 75 -10.22 10.25 -1.54
C VAL A 75 -10.09 8.86 -0.91
N ALA A 76 -9.25 7.99 -1.49
CA ALA A 76 -8.99 6.68 -0.91
C ALA A 76 -8.24 6.84 0.43
N THR A 77 -8.80 6.28 1.49
CA THR A 77 -8.17 6.28 2.83
C THR A 77 -7.30 5.06 3.06
N HIS A 78 -7.43 4.02 2.21
CA HIS A 78 -6.71 2.77 2.34
C HIS A 78 -6.14 2.29 1.00
N LEU A 79 -5.03 1.55 1.06
CA LEU A 79 -4.42 0.82 -0.04
C LEU A 79 -4.30 -0.65 0.31
N PHE A 80 -4.97 -1.49 -0.46
CA PHE A 80 -4.94 -2.94 -0.38
C PHE A 80 -3.80 -3.46 -1.25
N VAL A 81 -2.92 -4.28 -0.66
CA VAL A 81 -1.74 -4.86 -1.30
C VAL A 81 -1.86 -6.37 -1.26
N SER A 82 -2.15 -6.98 -2.40
CA SER A 82 -2.14 -8.43 -2.54
C SER A 82 -0.77 -8.89 -3.03
N VAL A 83 -0.16 -9.80 -2.30
CA VAL A 83 1.12 -10.41 -2.65
C VAL A 83 0.86 -11.54 -3.64
N LEU A 84 1.41 -11.44 -4.86
CA LEU A 84 1.24 -12.44 -5.93
C LEU A 84 2.36 -13.48 -5.92
#